data_AF-A0A7C4E197-F1
#
_entry.id   AF-A0A7C4E197-F1
#
_cell.length_a   1.000
_cell.length_b   1.000
_cell.length_c   1.000
_cell.angle_alpha   90.00
_cell.angle_beta   90.00
_cell.angle_gamma   90.00
#
_symmetry.space_group_name_H-M   'P 1'
#
loop_
_entity.id
_entity.type
_entity.pdbx_description
1 polymer ?
#
loop_
_entity_poly.entity_id
_entity_poly.type
_entity_poly.pdbx_seq_one_letter_code
_entity_poly.pdbx_strand_id
1 'polypeptide(L)'
;DWCKIKRGKIEGASGVNTAEAAAVFKVYELLVRSGLEISEIAVITTYRAQANLIREAIKKANITKDEPIVASLYDGMKSEKSDETIEEDIERTDSASILDLRIAETVDSYQGREKPCIIYSLTNHMPHVALQDYRRINVAVTRAKSKLIIVSSLTTFHTLPWLMVIKNNSHIVNIRTSHIREEFEYINELNKYMCGR
;
A
#
# COMPACT_ATOMS: atom_id res chain seq x y z
N ASP A 1 10.24 3.17 -11.96
CA ASP A 1 11.42 3.90 -11.47
C ASP A 1 11.99 3.30 -10.20
N TRP A 2 13.19 3.76 -9.82
CA TRP A 2 13.82 3.42 -8.55
C TRP A 2 13.87 4.66 -7.66
N CYS A 3 13.54 4.48 -6.39
CA CYS A 3 13.51 5.52 -5.37
C CYS A 3 14.53 5.18 -4.28
N LYS A 4 15.34 6.15 -3.86
CA LYS A 4 16.25 5.97 -2.73
C LYS A 4 15.45 5.84 -1.45
N ILE A 5 15.78 4.84 -0.64
CA ILE A 5 15.17 4.60 0.67
C ILE A 5 16.26 4.48 1.74
N LYS A 6 16.01 5.08 2.91
CA LYS A 6 16.87 4.96 4.09
C LYS A 6 16.29 3.96 5.07
N ARG A 7 17.12 3.04 5.56
CA ARG A 7 16.79 2.13 6.66
C ARG A 7 17.89 2.20 7.71
N GLY A 8 17.68 3.02 8.73
CA GLY A 8 18.72 3.33 9.70
C GLY A 8 19.92 3.98 9.00
N LYS A 9 21.09 3.37 9.10
CA LYS A 9 22.33 3.84 8.47
C LYS A 9 22.52 3.37 7.01
N ILE A 10 21.64 2.50 6.51
CA ILE A 10 21.79 1.89 5.17
C ILE A 10 20.93 2.65 4.16
N GLU A 11 21.56 3.14 3.10
CA GLU A 11 20.88 3.65 1.91
C GLU A 11 20.71 2.53 0.89
N GLY A 12 19.53 2.42 0.29
CA GLY A 12 19.24 1.45 -0.76
C GLY A 12 18.29 2.02 -1.80
N ALA A 13 18.02 1.26 -2.86
CA ALA A 13 17.02 1.59 -3.87
C ALA A 13 15.82 0.65 -3.78
N SER A 14 14.62 1.17 -3.98
CA SER A 14 13.39 0.39 -4.04
C SER A 14 12.53 0.81 -5.24
N GLY A 15 11.86 -0.16 -5.86
CA GLY A 15 11.02 0.08 -7.03
C GLY A 15 9.76 0.88 -6.72
N VAL A 16 9.35 1.69 -7.69
CA VAL A 16 8.10 2.45 -7.70
C VAL A 16 7.52 2.49 -9.12
N ASN A 17 6.20 2.46 -9.22
CA ASN A 17 5.46 2.62 -10.47
C ASN A 17 4.28 3.54 -10.22
N THR A 18 4.38 4.76 -10.72
CA THR A 18 3.41 5.83 -10.46
C THR A 18 2.07 5.58 -11.13
N ALA A 19 2.06 4.96 -12.32
CA ALA A 19 0.82 4.58 -12.99
C ALA A 19 0.06 3.51 -12.19
N GLU A 20 0.78 2.52 -11.69
CA GLU A 20 0.18 1.48 -10.85
C GLU A 20 -0.26 2.03 -9.49
N ALA A 21 0.54 2.89 -8.87
CA ALA A 21 0.19 3.55 -7.61
C ALA A 21 -1.06 4.44 -7.76
N ALA A 22 -1.21 5.14 -8.88
CA ALA A 22 -2.41 5.92 -9.19
C ALA A 22 -3.65 5.05 -9.35
N ALA A 23 -3.54 3.91 -10.04
CA ALA A 23 -4.63 2.96 -10.15
C ALA A 23 -5.02 2.38 -8.78
N VAL A 24 -4.05 2.04 -7.93
CA VAL A 24 -4.30 1.57 -6.56
C VAL A 24 -5.01 2.65 -5.74
N PHE A 25 -4.51 3.89 -5.79
CA PHE A 25 -5.10 5.02 -5.09
C PHE A 25 -6.56 5.25 -5.52
N LYS A 26 -6.83 5.26 -6.84
CA LYS A 26 -8.19 5.38 -7.37
C LYS A 26 -9.11 4.26 -6.89
N VAL A 27 -8.66 3.01 -6.97
CA VAL A 27 -9.44 1.86 -6.51
C VAL A 27 -9.74 1.97 -5.02
N TYR A 28 -8.75 2.34 -4.22
CA TYR A 28 -8.92 2.56 -2.79
C TYR A 28 -10.00 3.63 -2.51
N GLU A 29 -9.92 4.79 -3.15
CA GLU A 29 -10.92 5.85 -2.99
C GLU A 29 -12.32 5.39 -3.40
N LEU A 30 -12.44 4.63 -4.49
CA LEU A 30 -13.72 4.10 -4.95
C LEU A 30 -14.32 3.08 -3.97
N LEU A 31 -13.50 2.23 -3.35
CA LEU A 31 -13.96 1.28 -2.34
C LEU A 31 -14.50 2.01 -1.10
N VAL A 32 -13.76 3.00 -0.59
CA VAL A 32 -14.22 3.83 0.53
C VAL A 32 -15.50 4.56 0.18
N ARG A 33 -15.58 5.18 -1.01
CA ARG A 33 -16.81 5.83 -1.50
C ARG A 33 -17.98 4.89 -1.70
N SER A 34 -17.72 3.61 -1.89
CA SER A 34 -18.75 2.56 -1.99
C SER A 34 -19.20 2.05 -0.62
N GLY A 35 -18.67 2.60 0.47
CA GLY A 35 -19.09 2.30 1.84
C GLY A 35 -18.22 1.30 2.60
N LEU A 36 -17.03 0.95 2.10
CA LEU A 36 -16.08 0.14 2.88
C LEU A 36 -15.35 1.02 3.88
N GLU A 37 -15.19 0.51 5.10
CA GLU A 37 -14.41 1.18 6.13
C GLU A 37 -12.91 1.11 5.80
N ILE A 38 -12.15 2.15 6.19
CA ILE A 38 -10.70 2.20 5.99
C ILE A 38 -10.00 0.98 6.61
N SER A 39 -10.49 0.51 7.75
CA SER A 39 -9.96 -0.65 8.47
C SER A 39 -10.22 -1.98 7.75
N GLU A 40 -11.11 -2.02 6.75
CA GLU A 40 -11.46 -3.22 5.97
C GLU A 40 -10.63 -3.38 4.70
N ILE A 41 -9.85 -2.37 4.34
CA ILE A 41 -9.06 -2.33 3.12
C ILE A 41 -7.57 -2.31 3.50
N ALA A 42 -6.77 -3.16 2.85
CA ALA A 42 -5.32 -3.00 2.91
C ALA A 42 -4.68 -3.14 1.53
N VAL A 43 -3.61 -2.40 1.34
CA VAL A 43 -2.75 -2.47 0.17
C VAL A 43 -1.50 -3.28 0.50
N ILE A 44 -1.25 -4.34 -0.25
CA ILE A 44 -0.01 -5.10 -0.19
C ILE A 44 0.78 -4.79 -1.46
N THR A 45 2.09 -4.62 -1.33
CA THR A 45 2.96 -4.40 -2.50
C THR A 45 4.32 -5.09 -2.38
N THR A 46 4.99 -5.29 -3.51
CA THR A 46 6.30 -5.95 -3.56
C THR A 46 7.42 -5.05 -3.04
N TYR A 47 7.31 -3.72 -3.24
CA TYR A 47 8.41 -2.79 -2.99
C TYR A 47 8.06 -1.74 -1.93
N ARG A 48 9.04 -1.38 -1.11
CA ARG A 48 8.85 -0.45 0.00
C ARG A 48 8.57 0.98 -0.46
N ALA A 49 9.26 1.45 -1.49
CA ALA A 49 9.00 2.78 -2.06
C ALA A 49 7.56 2.89 -2.61
N GLN A 50 7.07 1.84 -3.27
CA GLN A 50 5.66 1.75 -3.69
C GLN A 50 4.71 1.84 -2.49
N ALA A 51 4.96 1.07 -1.41
CA ALA A 51 4.14 1.10 -0.20
C ALA A 51 4.10 2.51 0.40
N ASN A 52 5.26 3.16 0.48
CA ASN A 52 5.39 4.51 1.01
C ASN A 52 4.63 5.53 0.17
N LEU A 53 4.78 5.50 -1.16
CA LEU A 53 4.08 6.41 -2.06
C LEU A 53 2.56 6.29 -1.93
N ILE A 54 2.03 5.06 -1.94
CA ILE A 54 0.59 4.81 -1.82
C ILE A 54 0.08 5.25 -0.43
N ARG A 55 0.83 4.93 0.63
CA ARG A 55 0.48 5.32 2.00
C ARG A 55 0.40 6.84 2.14
N GLU A 56 1.40 7.57 1.63
CA GLU A 56 1.42 9.03 1.68
C GLU A 56 0.32 9.66 0.83
N ALA A 57 0.02 9.09 -0.34
CA ALA A 57 -1.09 9.54 -1.19
C ALA A 57 -2.44 9.44 -0.47
N ILE A 58 -2.73 8.28 0.11
CA ILE A 58 -4.00 8.06 0.84
C ILE A 58 -4.06 8.93 2.10
N LYS A 59 -2.97 9.04 2.86
CA LYS A 59 -2.92 9.92 4.03
C LYS A 59 -3.22 11.38 3.66
N LYS A 60 -2.51 11.94 2.68
CA LYS A 60 -2.71 13.33 2.27
C LYS A 60 -4.11 13.58 1.71
N ALA A 61 -4.64 12.66 0.91
CA ALA A 61 -5.99 12.77 0.38
C ALA A 61 -7.06 12.71 1.49
N ASN A 62 -6.87 11.85 2.49
CA ASN A 62 -7.77 11.76 3.64
C ASN A 62 -7.65 12.99 4.54
N ILE A 63 -6.44 13.48 4.81
CA ILE A 63 -6.20 14.73 5.57
C ILE A 63 -6.91 15.93 4.93
N THR A 64 -7.01 15.97 3.60
CA THR A 64 -7.72 17.05 2.89
C THR A 64 -9.24 16.91 2.87
N LYS A 65 -9.80 15.74 3.24
CA LYS A 65 -11.24 15.45 3.11
C LYS A 65 -11.96 15.39 4.46
N ASP A 66 -11.30 14.92 5.51
CA ASP A 66 -11.71 15.00 6.92
C ASP A 66 -10.45 14.91 7.78
N GLU A 67 -10.39 15.64 8.89
CA GLU A 67 -9.27 15.56 9.82
C GLU A 67 -9.16 14.11 10.34
N PRO A 68 -8.12 13.33 10.00
CA PRO A 68 -8.02 11.98 10.50
C PRO A 68 -7.54 12.12 11.95
N ILE A 69 -8.35 11.68 12.90
CA ILE A 69 -8.00 11.49 14.33
C ILE A 69 -6.60 10.84 14.47
N VAL A 70 -6.19 10.05 13.49
CA VAL A 70 -4.93 9.31 13.44
C VAL A 70 -3.69 10.21 13.24
N ALA A 71 -3.77 11.30 12.47
CA ALA A 71 -2.60 12.17 12.23
C ALA A 71 -2.22 12.96 13.49
N SER A 72 -3.21 13.44 14.24
CA SER A 72 -3.01 14.11 15.52
C SER A 72 -2.50 13.16 16.60
N LEU A 73 -2.93 11.89 16.61
CA LEU A 73 -2.39 10.86 17.51
C LEU A 73 -0.93 10.49 17.22
N TYR A 74 -0.54 10.41 15.95
CA TYR A 74 0.86 10.13 15.57
C TYR A 74 1.80 11.31 15.78
N ASP A 75 1.33 12.55 15.60
CA ASP A 75 2.15 13.76 15.77
C ASP A 75 2.28 14.15 17.25
N GLY A 76 1.20 13.98 18.04
CA GLY A 76 1.20 14.16 19.49
C GLY A 76 2.13 13.19 20.22
N MET A 77 2.25 11.94 19.75
CA MET A 77 3.17 10.94 20.33
C MET A 77 4.67 11.23 20.11
N LYS A 78 5.04 12.15 19.22
CA LYS A 78 6.46 12.54 19.02
C LYS A 78 6.89 13.74 19.84
N SER A 79 5.94 14.49 20.37
CA SER A 79 6.21 15.78 20.97
C SER A 79 5.75 15.83 22.43
N GLU A 80 6.23 14.92 23.27
CA GLU A 80 6.36 15.18 24.70
C GLU A 80 7.29 14.13 25.33
N LYS A 81 8.44 14.59 25.81
CA LYS A 81 9.31 13.84 26.71
C LYS A 81 8.93 14.23 28.14
N SER A 82 8.89 13.20 28.99
CA SER A 82 8.92 13.15 30.47
C SER A 82 7.69 13.69 31.23
N ASP A 83 6.84 12.77 31.71
CA ASP A 83 6.86 12.40 33.13
C ASP A 83 6.26 11.00 33.37
N GLU A 84 6.86 10.27 34.32
CA GLU A 84 6.94 8.80 34.46
C GLU A 84 5.67 8.11 34.99
N THR A 85 4.46 8.59 34.66
CA THR A 85 3.20 8.01 35.21
C THR A 85 2.20 7.49 34.18
N ILE A 86 2.52 7.57 32.88
CA ILE A 86 1.60 7.19 31.78
C ILE A 86 1.92 5.78 31.21
N GLU A 87 3.00 5.14 31.66
CA GLU A 87 3.49 3.88 31.04
C GLU A 87 2.53 2.69 31.21
N GLU A 88 1.77 2.60 32.30
CA GLU A 88 0.91 1.44 32.56
C GLU A 88 -0.46 1.50 31.84
N ASP A 89 -0.94 2.68 31.47
CA ASP A 89 -2.22 2.85 30.74
C ASP A 89 -2.05 2.85 29.21
N ILE A 90 -0.85 3.20 28.70
CA ILE A 90 -0.55 3.23 27.26
C ILE A 90 -0.47 1.82 26.66
N GLU A 91 -0.03 0.80 27.41
CA GLU A 91 0.06 -0.58 26.90
C GLU A 91 -1.30 -1.20 26.52
N ARG A 92 -2.40 -0.67 27.07
CA ARG A 92 -3.76 -1.17 26.80
C ARG A 92 -4.50 -0.44 25.69
N THR A 93 -3.97 0.66 25.13
CA THR A 93 -4.49 1.15 23.84
C THR A 93 -3.96 0.23 22.76
N ASP A 94 -4.71 -0.85 22.59
CA ASP A 94 -4.37 -2.09 21.90
C ASP A 94 -3.47 -1.84 20.69
N SER A 95 -2.18 -2.16 20.81
CA SER A 95 -1.22 -2.08 19.70
C SER A 95 -1.72 -2.80 18.44
N ALA A 96 -2.63 -3.79 18.59
CA ALA A 96 -3.34 -4.41 17.47
C ALA A 96 -4.23 -3.42 16.69
N SER A 97 -4.91 -2.50 17.37
CA SER A 97 -5.78 -1.47 16.76
C SER A 97 -5.00 -0.44 15.93
N ILE A 98 -3.84 0.03 16.42
CA ILE A 98 -2.93 0.93 15.68
C ILE A 98 -2.35 0.21 14.46
N LEU A 99 -2.07 -1.09 14.59
CA LEU A 99 -1.56 -1.88 13.49
C LEU A 99 -2.64 -2.23 12.44
N ASP A 100 -3.92 -2.22 12.84
CA ASP A 100 -5.07 -2.41 11.94
C ASP A 100 -5.35 -1.22 11.02
N LEU A 101 -4.70 -0.08 11.28
CA LEU A 101 -4.74 1.15 10.47
C LEU A 101 -3.63 1.22 9.40
N ARG A 102 -2.83 0.15 9.21
CA ARG A 102 -1.78 0.14 8.18
C ARG A 102 -2.36 0.00 6.78
N ILE A 103 -2.53 1.15 6.13
CA ILE A 103 -3.11 1.31 4.79
C ILE A 103 -2.34 0.55 3.70
N ALA A 104 -1.01 0.64 3.69
CA ALA A 104 -0.17 0.00 2.66
C ALA A 104 1.12 -0.55 3.25
N GLU A 105 1.52 -1.77 2.87
CA GLU A 105 2.73 -2.44 3.38
C GLU A 105 3.37 -3.34 2.33
N THR A 106 4.65 -3.70 2.54
CA THR A 106 5.28 -4.75 1.74
C THR A 106 4.80 -6.14 2.17
N VAL A 107 4.76 -7.11 1.25
CA VAL A 107 4.38 -8.51 1.55
C VAL A 107 5.06 -9.05 2.81
N ASP A 108 6.38 -8.90 2.92
CA ASP A 108 7.16 -9.44 4.04
C ASP A 108 6.80 -8.77 5.39
N SER A 109 6.28 -7.54 5.36
CA SER A 109 5.85 -6.78 6.55
C SER A 109 4.37 -6.96 6.88
N TYR A 110 3.60 -7.58 5.99
CA TYR A 110 2.17 -7.83 6.14
C TYR A 110 1.92 -9.25 6.68
N GLN A 111 2.39 -9.49 7.91
CA GLN A 111 2.24 -10.79 8.57
C GLN A 111 1.04 -10.81 9.52
N GLY A 112 0.24 -11.87 9.46
CA GLY A 112 -0.75 -12.23 10.49
C GLY A 112 -2.07 -11.47 10.49
N ARG A 113 -2.40 -10.67 9.46
CA ARG A 113 -3.67 -9.90 9.41
C ARG A 113 -4.40 -10.09 8.10
N GLU A 114 -5.62 -10.59 8.16
CA GLU A 114 -6.50 -10.71 7.00
C GLU A 114 -7.51 -9.58 7.00
N LYS A 115 -7.83 -9.03 5.84
CA LYS A 115 -8.83 -7.96 5.67
C LYS A 115 -9.91 -8.37 4.68
N PRO A 116 -11.15 -7.86 4.81
CA PRO A 116 -12.21 -8.07 3.83
C PRO A 116 -11.75 -7.82 2.38
N CYS A 117 -11.05 -6.71 2.13
CA CYS A 117 -10.53 -6.36 0.82
C CYS A 117 -9.00 -6.15 0.84
N ILE A 118 -8.29 -6.86 -0.03
CA ILE A 118 -6.86 -6.64 -0.29
C ILE A 118 -6.67 -6.11 -1.71
N ILE A 119 -5.91 -5.02 -1.83
CA ILE A 119 -5.37 -4.53 -3.10
C ILE A 119 -3.90 -4.95 -3.19
N TYR A 120 -3.53 -5.82 -4.12
CA TYR A 120 -2.16 -6.26 -4.33
C TYR A 120 -1.52 -5.56 -5.53
N SER A 121 -0.49 -4.74 -5.27
CA SER A 121 0.28 -3.98 -6.26
C SER A 121 1.62 -4.67 -6.56
N LEU A 122 1.76 -5.20 -7.78
CA LEU A 122 2.96 -5.89 -8.27
C LEU A 122 4.15 -4.94 -8.47
N THR A 123 3.89 -3.66 -8.71
CA THR A 123 4.83 -2.54 -8.96
C THR A 123 5.62 -2.64 -10.26
N ASN A 124 5.90 -3.84 -10.77
CA ASN A 124 6.84 -4.01 -11.87
C ASN A 124 6.13 -4.41 -13.18
N HIS A 125 6.64 -3.90 -14.30
CA HIS A 125 6.20 -4.27 -15.65
C HIS A 125 6.96 -5.49 -16.18
N MET A 126 8.11 -5.83 -15.57
CA MET A 126 8.88 -7.03 -15.84
C MET A 126 8.93 -7.95 -14.61
N PRO A 127 9.04 -9.28 -14.79
CA PRO A 127 9.16 -10.23 -13.69
C PRO A 127 10.50 -9.98 -13.00
N HIS A 128 10.45 -9.48 -11.77
CA HIS A 128 11.63 -9.40 -10.92
C HIS A 128 11.70 -10.64 -10.03
N VAL A 129 12.89 -10.99 -9.53
CA VAL A 129 13.09 -12.12 -8.59
C VAL A 129 12.08 -12.07 -7.43
N ALA A 130 11.73 -10.85 -6.99
CA ALA A 130 10.76 -10.63 -5.93
C ALA A 130 9.33 -11.14 -6.24
N LEU A 131 8.96 -11.23 -7.51
CA LEU A 131 7.68 -11.74 -8.00
C LEU A 131 7.71 -13.25 -8.32
N GLN A 132 8.90 -13.84 -8.45
CA GLN A 132 9.09 -15.27 -8.67
C GLN A 132 8.93 -16.09 -7.38
N ASP A 133 9.01 -15.45 -6.21
CA ASP A 133 8.74 -16.11 -4.94
C ASP A 133 7.24 -16.32 -4.75
N TYR A 134 6.78 -17.53 -5.09
CA TYR A 134 5.39 -17.97 -4.91
C TYR A 134 4.87 -17.74 -3.48
N ARG A 135 5.72 -17.83 -2.45
CA ARG A 135 5.32 -17.63 -1.05
C ARG A 135 4.82 -16.21 -0.81
N ARG A 136 5.41 -15.22 -1.49
CA ARG A 136 4.99 -13.81 -1.36
C ARG A 136 3.61 -13.57 -1.96
N ILE A 137 3.35 -14.16 -3.13
CA ILE A 137 2.04 -14.03 -3.76
C ILE A 137 0.98 -14.80 -2.96
N ASN A 138 1.31 -16.00 -2.45
CA ASN A 138 0.43 -16.71 -1.54
C ASN A 138 0.05 -15.87 -0.33
N VAL A 139 1.02 -15.24 0.33
CA VAL A 139 0.72 -14.33 1.44
C VAL A 139 -0.21 -13.21 0.98
N ALA A 140 0.05 -12.54 -0.14
CA ALA A 140 -0.84 -11.48 -0.61
C ALA A 140 -2.27 -11.97 -0.90
N VAL A 141 -2.41 -13.13 -1.52
CA VAL A 141 -3.69 -13.74 -1.91
C VAL A 141 -4.48 -14.20 -0.68
N THR A 142 -3.85 -14.94 0.24
CA THR A 142 -4.53 -15.52 1.42
C THR A 142 -4.89 -14.47 2.48
N ARG A 143 -4.54 -13.20 2.27
CA ARG A 143 -4.89 -12.11 3.20
C ARG A 143 -6.25 -11.49 2.89
N ALA A 144 -6.80 -11.76 1.72
CA ALA A 144 -8.13 -11.34 1.31
C ALA A 144 -9.19 -12.31 1.84
N LYS A 145 -10.13 -11.81 2.66
CA LYS A 145 -11.27 -12.63 3.11
C LYS A 145 -12.40 -12.69 2.09
N SER A 146 -12.71 -11.55 1.47
CA SER A 146 -13.88 -11.40 0.59
C SER A 146 -13.51 -10.97 -0.82
N LYS A 147 -12.52 -10.07 -0.97
CA LYS A 147 -12.13 -9.52 -2.27
C LYS A 147 -10.63 -9.33 -2.40
N LEU A 148 -10.07 -9.86 -3.48
CA LEU A 148 -8.71 -9.59 -3.91
C LEU A 148 -8.75 -8.77 -5.20
N ILE A 149 -8.07 -7.64 -5.21
CA ILE A 149 -7.87 -6.80 -6.40
C ILE A 149 -6.37 -6.78 -6.69
N ILE A 150 -5.97 -7.27 -7.86
CA ILE A 150 -4.57 -7.25 -8.27
C ILE A 150 -4.39 -6.12 -9.29
N VAL A 151 -3.46 -5.21 -9.01
CA VAL A 151 -3.06 -4.14 -9.93
C VAL A 151 -1.69 -4.50 -10.49
N SER A 152 -1.56 -4.50 -11.82
CA SER A 152 -0.35 -4.93 -12.50
C SER A 152 -0.14 -4.19 -13.81
N SER A 153 1.11 -3.83 -14.08
CA SER A 153 1.59 -3.47 -15.42
C SER A 153 2.38 -4.59 -16.11
N LEU A 154 2.37 -5.83 -15.58
CA LEU A 154 3.12 -6.95 -16.16
C LEU A 154 2.60 -7.29 -17.56
N THR A 155 3.50 -7.44 -18.51
CA THR A 155 3.19 -7.94 -19.86
C THR A 155 3.47 -9.44 -20.00
N THR A 156 4.26 -10.01 -19.10
CA THR A 156 4.86 -11.34 -19.16
C THR A 156 4.25 -12.32 -18.15
N PHE A 157 2.93 -12.33 -18.01
CA PHE A 157 2.22 -13.25 -17.10
C PHE A 157 2.55 -14.74 -17.33
N HIS A 158 2.90 -15.12 -18.57
CA HIS A 158 3.25 -16.50 -18.93
C HIS A 158 4.49 -17.03 -18.19
N THR A 159 5.37 -16.16 -17.68
CA THR A 159 6.54 -16.57 -16.90
C THR A 159 6.20 -16.84 -15.43
N LEU A 160 4.97 -16.55 -14.99
CA LEU A 160 4.50 -16.70 -13.61
C LEU A 160 3.18 -17.49 -13.62
N PRO A 161 3.22 -18.84 -13.67
CA PRO A 161 2.04 -19.68 -13.91
C PRO A 161 0.88 -19.41 -12.95
N TRP A 162 1.16 -19.14 -11.68
CA TRP A 162 0.13 -18.82 -10.68
C TRP A 162 -0.61 -17.51 -10.96
N LEU A 163 0.10 -16.45 -11.40
CA LEU A 163 -0.55 -15.19 -11.79
C LEU A 163 -1.35 -15.37 -13.07
N MET A 164 -0.89 -16.22 -14.00
CA MET A 164 -1.64 -16.56 -15.20
C MET A 164 -2.95 -17.27 -14.86
N VAL A 165 -2.93 -18.23 -13.94
CA VAL A 165 -4.15 -18.91 -13.45
C VAL A 165 -5.10 -17.91 -12.79
N ILE A 166 -4.60 -17.04 -11.90
CA ILE A 166 -5.43 -16.02 -11.26
C ILE A 166 -6.06 -15.11 -12.32
N LYS A 167 -5.25 -14.58 -13.26
CA LYS A 167 -5.72 -13.70 -14.34
C LYS A 167 -6.81 -14.37 -15.18
N ASN A 168 -6.62 -15.62 -15.60
CA ASN A 168 -7.56 -16.34 -16.46
C ASN A 168 -8.90 -16.64 -15.78
N ASN A 169 -8.93 -16.65 -14.44
CA ASN A 169 -10.12 -16.91 -13.64
C ASN A 169 -10.66 -15.65 -12.95
N SER A 170 -10.18 -14.46 -13.34
CA SER A 170 -10.58 -13.18 -12.73
C SER A 170 -11.34 -12.29 -13.71
N HIS A 171 -12.16 -11.39 -13.17
CA HIS A 171 -12.69 -10.27 -13.95
C HIS A 171 -11.57 -9.28 -14.26
N ILE A 172 -11.35 -8.98 -15.55
CA ILE A 172 -10.23 -8.15 -16.02
C ILE A 172 -10.74 -6.76 -16.40
N VAL A 173 -10.13 -5.73 -15.81
CA VAL A 173 -10.36 -4.33 -16.16
C VAL A 173 -9.05 -3.74 -16.70
N ASN A 174 -9.09 -3.19 -17.91
CA ASN A 174 -7.95 -2.52 -18.51
C ASN A 174 -8.01 -1.01 -18.23
N ILE A 175 -6.99 -0.50 -17.54
CA ILE A 175 -6.90 0.92 -17.18
C ILE A 175 -5.76 1.55 -17.97
N ARG A 176 -6.05 2.69 -18.60
CA ARG A 176 -5.03 3.58 -19.18
C ARG A 176 -4.87 4.78 -18.26
N THR A 177 -3.70 5.40 -18.26
CA THR A 177 -3.44 6.62 -17.49
C THR A 177 -4.42 7.76 -17.83
N SER A 178 -4.95 7.79 -19.05
CA SER A 178 -6.01 8.73 -19.46
C SER A 178 -7.31 8.58 -18.67
N HIS A 179 -7.63 7.39 -18.16
CA HIS A 179 -8.85 7.15 -17.37
C HIS A 179 -8.69 7.59 -15.90
N ILE A 180 -7.45 7.81 -15.44
CA ILE A 180 -7.08 8.15 -14.07
C ILE A 180 -6.11 9.33 -14.05
N ARG A 181 -6.37 10.33 -14.91
CA ARG A 181 -5.42 11.41 -15.18
C ARG A 181 -5.12 12.24 -13.95
N GLU A 182 -6.16 12.61 -13.20
CA GLU A 182 -6.05 13.41 -11.97
C GLU A 182 -5.20 12.67 -10.91
N GLU A 183 -5.49 11.39 -10.70
CA GLU A 183 -4.74 10.56 -9.75
C GLU A 183 -3.30 10.34 -10.21
N PHE A 184 -3.09 10.18 -11.51
CA PHE A 184 -1.76 10.01 -12.08
C PHE A 184 -0.91 11.27 -11.94
N GLU A 185 -1.46 12.45 -12.22
CA GLU A 185 -0.78 13.74 -12.03
C GLU A 185 -0.43 13.94 -10.55
N TYR A 186 -1.40 13.74 -9.65
CA TYR A 186 -1.20 13.83 -8.20
C TYR A 186 -0.09 12.89 -7.68
N ILE A 187 -0.13 11.61 -8.06
CA ILE A 187 0.88 10.63 -7.65
C ILE A 187 2.26 10.97 -8.20
N ASN A 188 2.36 11.47 -9.42
CA ASN A 188 3.65 11.87 -9.99
C ASN A 188 4.26 13.05 -9.26
N GLU A 189 3.46 14.06 -8.89
CA GLU A 189 3.92 15.19 -8.08
C GLU A 189 4.41 14.72 -6.70
N LEU A 190 3.64 13.86 -6.04
CA LEU A 190 4.03 13.29 -4.75
C LEU A 190 5.31 12.45 -4.86
N ASN A 191 5.44 11.64 -5.92
CA ASN A 191 6.64 10.83 -6.16
C ASN A 191 7.88 11.70 -6.39
N LYS A 192 7.76 12.83 -7.10
CA LYS A 192 8.87 13.80 -7.24
C LYS A 192 9.32 14.34 -5.89
N TYR A 193 8.39 14.66 -4.98
CA TYR A 193 8.73 15.11 -3.64
C TYR A 193 9.40 14.03 -2.79
N MET A 194 8.91 12.79 -2.88
CA MET A 194 9.40 11.67 -2.05
C MET A 194 10.72 11.06 -2.55
N CYS A 195 10.91 10.99 -3.87
CA CYS A 195 12.03 10.31 -4.51
C CYS A 195 13.02 11.27 -5.18
N GLY A 196 12.65 12.54 -5.38
CA GLY A 196 13.50 13.57 -5.95
C GLY A 196 14.36 14.26 -4.90
N ARG A 197 15.41 13.58 -4.42
CA ARG A 197 16.69 14.15 -3.94
C ARG A 197 17.85 13.16 -4.17
#